data_AF-A0A930WFK5-F1
#
_entry.id   AF-A0A930WFK5-F1
#
_cell.length_a   1.000
_cell.length_b   1.000
_cell.length_c   1.000
_cell.angle_alpha   90.00
_cell.angle_beta   90.00
_cell.angle_gamma   90.00
#
_symmetry.space_group_name_H-M   'P 1'
#
loop_
_entity.id
_entity.type
_entity.pdbx_description
1 polymer ?
#
loop_
_entity_poly.entity_id
_entity_poly.type
_entity_poly.pdbx_seq_one_letter_code
_entity_poly.pdbx_strand_id
1 'polypeptide(L)'
;MDLAEIRKEIDQIDVDLITLLEKRMALVSQVALYKRQTGKAVLDTQREQIILEKVANSVQEKQYEDTLVQTFSDLLKHSRAYQERHI
;
A
#
# COMPACT_ATOMS: atom_id res chain seq x y z
N MET A 1 15.78 -22.70 11.17
CA MET A 1 14.42 -23.04 10.76
C MET A 1 14.49 -23.85 9.49
N ASP A 2 13.63 -24.86 9.35
CA ASP A 2 13.43 -25.53 8.07
C ASP A 2 12.49 -24.72 7.15
N LEU A 3 12.31 -25.19 5.91
CA LEU A 3 11.46 -24.51 4.94
C LEU A 3 9.98 -24.46 5.36
N ALA A 4 9.49 -25.47 6.08
CA ALA A 4 8.10 -25.52 6.51
C ALA A 4 7.84 -24.51 7.63
N GLU A 5 8.77 -24.38 8.57
CA GLU A 5 8.74 -23.37 9.62
C GLU A 5 8.78 -21.94 9.04
N ILE A 6 9.69 -21.67 8.09
CA ILE A 6 9.77 -20.35 7.44
C ILE A 6 8.45 -20.00 6.74
N ARG A 7 7.86 -20.95 6.01
CA ARG A 7 6.58 -20.71 5.32
C ARG A 7 5.44 -20.45 6.30
N LYS A 8 5.40 -21.16 7.42
CA LYS A 8 4.39 -20.94 8.45
C LYS A 8 4.50 -19.54 9.07
N GLU A 9 5.71 -19.03 9.26
CA GLU A 9 5.90 -17.64 9.71
C GLU A 9 5.45 -16.63 8.64
N ILE A 10 5.74 -16.89 7.36
CA ILE A 10 5.22 -16.06 6.25
C ILE A 10 3.69 -16.06 6.23
N ASP A 11 3.05 -17.23 6.34
CA ASP A 11 1.60 -17.35 6.34
C ASP A 11 0.97 -16.51 7.47
N GLN A 12 1.62 -16.47 8.64
CA GLN A 12 1.16 -15.65 9.76
C GLN A 12 1.32 -14.15 9.49
N ILE A 13 2.43 -13.74 8.88
CA ILE A 13 2.65 -12.36 8.46
C ILE A 13 1.63 -11.96 7.38
N ASP A 14 1.31 -12.85 6.45
CA ASP A 14 0.35 -12.59 5.37
C ASP A 14 -1.06 -12.32 5.93
N VAL A 15 -1.47 -13.02 7.00
CA VAL A 15 -2.72 -12.73 7.73
C VAL A 15 -2.72 -11.31 8.31
N ASP A 16 -1.60 -10.88 8.87
CA ASP A 16 -1.45 -9.53 9.42
C ASP A 16 -1.45 -8.48 8.30
N LEU A 17 -0.78 -8.75 7.19
CA LEU A 17 -0.77 -7.90 6.01
C LEU A 17 -2.18 -7.73 5.43
N ILE A 18 -2.95 -8.80 5.29
CA ILE A 18 -4.34 -8.74 4.83
C ILE A 18 -5.15 -7.80 5.73
N THR A 19 -5.05 -8.00 7.05
CA THR A 19 -5.77 -7.17 8.04
C THR A 19 -5.39 -5.69 7.93
N LEU A 20 -4.10 -5.38 7.75
CA LEU A 20 -3.62 -4.02 7.59
C LEU A 20 -4.04 -3.40 6.26
N LEU A 21 -4.02 -4.17 5.18
CA LEU A 21 -4.43 -3.74 3.85
C LEU A 21 -5.94 -3.46 3.79
N GLU A 22 -6.78 -4.27 4.43
CA GLU A 22 -8.22 -4.01 4.53
C GLU A 22 -8.52 -2.71 5.28
N LYS A 23 -7.86 -2.48 6.42
CA LYS A 23 -7.97 -1.21 7.16
C LYS A 23 -7.56 -0.02 6.28
N ARG A 24 -6.47 -0.17 5.51
CA ARG A 24 -6.02 0.85 4.57
C ARG A 24 -7.06 1.08 3.46
N MET A 25 -7.69 0.02 2.93
CA MET A 25 -8.71 0.13 1.88
C MET A 25 -9.99 0.83 2.36
N ALA A 26 -10.39 0.63 3.61
CA ALA A 26 -11.48 1.40 4.22
C ALA A 26 -11.18 2.92 4.22
N LEU A 27 -9.94 3.30 4.51
CA LEU A 27 -9.50 4.71 4.44
C LEU A 27 -9.42 5.22 2.99
N VAL A 28 -8.93 4.40 2.06
CA VAL A 28 -8.93 4.73 0.62
C VAL A 28 -10.35 4.99 0.11
N SER A 29 -11.35 4.24 0.61
CA SER A 29 -12.76 4.46 0.28
C SER A 29 -13.27 5.83 0.75
N GLN A 30 -12.86 6.26 1.95
CA GLN A 30 -13.17 7.60 2.46
C GLN A 30 -12.49 8.70 1.62
N VAL A 31 -11.24 8.48 1.21
CA VAL A 31 -10.51 9.39 0.30
C VAL A 31 -11.21 9.47 -1.07
N ALA A 32 -11.70 8.35 -1.61
CA ALA A 32 -12.46 8.31 -2.86
C ALA A 32 -13.72 9.19 -2.76
N LEU A 33 -14.50 9.00 -1.69
CA LEU A 33 -15.72 9.77 -1.43
C LEU A 33 -15.43 11.27 -1.32
N TYR A 34 -14.39 11.64 -0.56
CA TYR A 34 -13.99 13.04 -0.42
C TYR A 34 -13.57 13.67 -1.75
N LYS A 35 -12.77 12.95 -2.55
CA LYS A 35 -12.34 13.43 -3.87
C LYS A 35 -13.51 13.61 -4.83
N ARG A 36 -14.45 12.65 -4.84
CA ARG A 36 -15.70 12.74 -5.59
C ARG A 36 -16.51 13.98 -5.22
N GLN A 37 -16.71 14.21 -3.92
CA GLN A 37 -17.48 15.35 -3.42
C GLN A 37 -16.82 16.70 -3.73
N THR A 38 -15.50 16.75 -3.80
CA THR A 38 -14.73 17.99 -4.02
C THR A 38 -14.24 18.19 -5.45
N GLY A 39 -14.50 17.23 -6.35
CA GLY A 39 -14.01 17.25 -7.73
C GLY A 39 -12.49 17.09 -7.87
N LYS A 40 -11.79 16.59 -6.84
CA LYS A 40 -10.34 16.37 -6.88
C LYS A 40 -9.98 15.11 -7.69
N ALA A 41 -8.86 15.16 -8.39
CA ALA A 41 -8.36 14.02 -9.17
C ALA A 41 -7.95 12.83 -8.27
N VAL A 42 -8.10 11.60 -8.80
CA VAL A 42 -7.64 10.37 -8.15
C VAL A 42 -6.12 10.38 -8.02
N LEU A 43 -5.41 10.67 -9.10
CA LEU A 43 -3.97 10.74 -9.10
C LEU A 43 -3.50 12.02 -8.38
N ASP A 44 -2.68 11.83 -7.35
CA ASP A 44 -1.99 12.91 -6.64
C ASP A 44 -0.51 12.54 -6.57
N THR A 45 0.23 12.93 -7.62
CA THR A 45 1.64 12.56 -7.80
C THR A 45 2.51 13.02 -6.64
N GLN A 46 2.25 14.23 -6.11
CA GLN A 46 3.01 14.75 -4.97
C GLN A 46 2.77 13.90 -3.73
N ARG A 47 1.51 13.56 -3.44
CA ARG A 47 1.19 12.71 -2.28
C ARG A 47 1.82 11.32 -2.40
N GLU A 48 1.80 10.72 -3.59
CA GLU A 48 2.36 9.40 -3.83
C GLU A 48 3.89 9.38 -3.71
N GLN A 49 4.57 10.39 -4.25
CA GLN A 49 6.02 10.54 -4.10
C GLN A 49 6.43 10.59 -2.62
N ILE A 50 5.72 11.38 -1.80
CA ILE A 50 5.97 11.45 -0.35
C ILE A 50 5.81 10.08 0.33
N ILE A 51 4.86 9.25 -0.12
CA ILE A 51 4.67 7.89 0.44
C ILE A 51 5.87 7.01 0.07
N LEU A 52 6.30 7.02 -1.19
CA LEU A 52 7.41 6.19 -1.66
C LEU A 52 8.74 6.59 -1.02
N GLU A 53 9.00 7.90 -0.88
CA GLU A 53 10.18 8.42 -0.17
C GLU A 53 10.16 8.00 1.31
N LYS A 54 8.98 8.05 1.96
CA LYS A 54 8.84 7.58 3.34
C LYS A 54 9.13 6.08 3.46
N VAL A 55 8.66 5.27 2.51
CA VAL A 55 8.94 3.83 2.49
C VAL A 55 10.44 3.60 2.37
N ALA A 56 11.09 4.19 1.36
CA ALA A 56 12.53 4.06 1.16
C ALA A 56 13.33 4.41 2.43
N ASN A 57 13.00 5.55 3.06
CA ASN A 57 13.67 5.99 4.29
C ASN A 57 13.36 5.14 5.55
N SER A 58 12.31 4.30 5.51
CA SER A 58 11.92 3.45 6.65
C SER A 58 12.56 2.06 6.57
N VAL A 59 13.00 1.62 5.40
CA VAL A 59 13.64 0.31 5.22
C VAL A 59 15.02 0.33 5.88
N GLN A 60 15.24 -0.58 6.83
CA GLN A 60 16.52 -0.70 7.54
C GLN A 60 17.55 -1.49 6.72
N GLU A 61 17.11 -2.59 6.12
CA GLU A 61 17.95 -3.46 5.31
C GLU A 61 17.94 -3.00 3.86
N LYS A 62 19.02 -2.34 3.43
CA LYS A 62 19.12 -1.70 2.10
C LYS A 62 18.84 -2.66 0.93
N GLN A 63 19.15 -3.95 1.09
CA GLN A 63 18.84 -4.96 0.08
C GLN A 63 17.33 -5.14 -0.19
N TYR A 64 16.46 -4.73 0.74
CA TYR A 64 15.00 -4.82 0.58
C TYR A 64 14.37 -3.50 0.10
N GLU A 65 15.14 -2.41 0.01
CA GLU A 65 14.62 -1.06 -0.26
C GLU A 65 13.83 -1.02 -1.58
N ASP A 66 14.46 -1.42 -2.68
CA ASP A 66 13.84 -1.39 -4.01
C ASP A 66 12.58 -2.27 -4.04
N THR A 67 12.66 -3.49 -3.49
CA THR A 67 11.51 -4.42 -3.45
C THR A 67 10.32 -3.84 -2.68
N LEU A 68 10.57 -3.21 -1.52
CA LEU A 68 9.52 -2.61 -0.71
C LEU A 68 8.95 -1.34 -1.37
N VAL A 69 9.80 -0.51 -2.00
CA VAL A 69 9.33 0.66 -2.75
C VAL A 69 8.44 0.26 -3.93
N GLN A 70 8.82 -0.75 -4.72
CA GLN A 70 7.98 -1.26 -5.82
C GLN A 70 6.66 -1.84 -5.31
N THR A 71 6.69 -2.59 -4.21
CA THR A 71 5.47 -3.13 -3.58
C THR A 71 4.48 -2.02 -3.21
N PHE A 72 4.98 -0.92 -2.63
CA PHE A 72 4.13 0.23 -2.31
C PHE A 72 3.66 1.00 -3.55
N SER A 73 4.46 1.06 -4.61
CA SER A 73 4.05 1.63 -5.90
C SER A 73 2.85 0.88 -6.48
N ASP A 74 2.90 -0.45 -6.49
CA ASP A 74 1.79 -1.29 -6.94
C ASP A 74 0.56 -1.16 -6.03
N LEU A 75 0.76 -1.10 -4.71
CA LEU A 75 -0.32 -0.84 -3.76
C LEU A 75 -1.04 0.49 -4.05
N LEU A 76 -0.29 1.55 -4.36
CA LEU A 76 -0.86 2.85 -4.74
C LEU A 76 -1.62 2.75 -6.07
N LYS A 77 -1.08 2.05 -7.06
CA LYS A 77 -1.76 1.78 -8.34
C LYS A 77 -3.10 1.07 -8.14
N HIS A 78 -3.14 0.02 -7.32
CA HIS A 78 -4.40 -0.67 -7.00
C HIS A 78 -5.38 0.23 -6.23
N SER A 79 -4.86 1.09 -5.34
CA SER A 79 -5.69 2.06 -4.62
C SER A 79 -6.34 3.09 -5.55
N ARG A 80 -5.63 3.54 -6.59
CA ARG A 80 -6.18 4.44 -7.62
C ARG A 80 -7.24 3.73 -8.45
N ALA A 81 -6.94 2.53 -8.95
CA ALA A 81 -7.90 1.73 -9.72
C ALA A 81 -9.19 1.45 -8.93
N TYR A 82 -9.08 1.25 -7.61
CA TYR A 82 -10.26 1.15 -6.75
C TYR A 82 -11.02 2.48 -6.67
N GLN A 83 -10.34 3.60 -6.41
CA GLN A 83 -10.96 4.93 -6.37
C GLN A 83 -11.68 5.27 -7.68
N GLU A 84 -11.06 5.04 -8.84
CA GLU A 84 -11.64 5.32 -10.16
C GLU A 84 -12.95 4.60 -10.42
N ARG A 85 -13.17 3.43 -9.82
CA ARG A 85 -14.44 2.69 -9.91
C ARG A 85 -15.55 3.22 -9.00
N HIS A 86 -15.21 4.08 -8.03
CA HIS A 86 -16.12 4.54 -6.97
C HIS A 86 -16.28 6.07 -6.90
N ILE A 87 -15.57 6.82 -7.75
CA ILE A 87 -15.80 8.26 -7.98
C ILE A 87 -16.94 8.47 -8.99
#